data_AF-A0A0K8QIU8-F1
#
_entry.id   AF-A0A0K8QIU8-F1
#
_cell.length_a   1.000
_cell.length_b   1.000
_cell.length_c   1.000
_cell.angle_alpha   90.00
_cell.angle_beta   90.00
_cell.angle_gamma   90.00
#
_symmetry.space_group_name_H-M   'P 1'
#
loop_
_entity.id
_entity.type
_entity.pdbx_description
1 polymer ?
#
loop_
_entity_poly.entity_id
_entity_poly.type
_entity_poly.pdbx_seq_one_letter_code
_entity_poly.pdbx_strand_id
1 'polypeptide(L)'
;MWTLSFNLIVNHVTGEKSVQMKPAPLLPTEQVESAAARVRPLFLKEDGVHYDKVLNALAEIVSASSEHKKEVEELRSKFRIADPDYPNGRPKAPRSEPSISNKEMAGAWLYGHLLHEDELRRSYGKGISAEEMLLNATKTVCGEMLAAIETLHLIERLVVSGSLGLPEELFEKRVTVTAKEWAPTVVNVYVADVGTPMPSSLTEQLGSDWSDVYDAFGLGQDSTPQIEGRNVP
;
A
#
# COMPACT_ATOMS: atom_id res chain seq x y z
N MET A 1 7.02 -18.50 10.28
CA MET A 1 7.51 -19.80 9.75
C MET A 1 6.41 -20.37 8.86
N TRP A 2 6.67 -20.58 7.57
CA TRP A 2 5.68 -21.16 6.66
C TRP A 2 5.91 -22.67 6.54
N THR A 3 4.82 -23.43 6.52
CA THR A 3 4.87 -24.90 6.44
C THR A 3 4.64 -25.33 5.01
N LEU A 4 5.65 -25.90 4.37
CA LEU A 4 5.47 -26.64 3.11
C LEU A 4 4.86 -28.00 3.46
N SER A 5 3.69 -28.29 2.89
CA SER A 5 3.04 -29.59 3.06
C SER A 5 2.91 -30.29 1.71
N PHE A 6 3.20 -31.57 1.68
CA PHE A 6 2.99 -32.41 0.50
C PHE A 6 2.42 -33.76 0.91
N ASN A 7 1.71 -34.40 -0.01
CA ASN A 7 1.29 -35.78 0.08
C ASN A 7 2.29 -36.64 -0.70
N LEU A 8 2.73 -37.73 -0.08
CA LEU A 8 3.40 -38.81 -0.78
C LEU A 8 2.32 -39.79 -1.24
N ILE A 9 2.19 -39.98 -2.55
CA ILE A 9 1.20 -40.86 -3.15
C ILE A 9 1.94 -42.07 -3.71
N VAL A 10 1.50 -43.26 -3.33
CA VAL A 10 2.04 -44.53 -3.84
C VAL A 10 0.90 -45.30 -4.50
N ASN A 11 1.04 -45.58 -5.80
CA ASN A 11 0.16 -46.50 -6.49
C ASN A 11 0.58 -47.94 -6.13
N HIS A 12 -0.22 -48.63 -5.33
CA HIS A 12 0.11 -49.99 -4.88
C HIS A 12 -0.06 -51.08 -5.96
N VAL A 13 -0.66 -50.75 -7.11
CA VAL A 13 -0.81 -51.68 -8.24
C VAL A 13 0.38 -51.57 -9.20
N THR A 14 0.84 -50.34 -9.49
CA THR A 14 1.95 -50.10 -10.43
C THR A 14 3.30 -49.90 -9.75
N GLY A 15 3.31 -49.63 -8.44
CA GLY A 15 4.51 -49.25 -7.67
C GLY A 15 4.95 -47.79 -7.88
N GLU A 16 4.23 -47.01 -8.69
CA GLU A 16 4.57 -45.63 -9.01
C GLU A 16 4.44 -44.72 -7.76
N LYS A 17 5.42 -43.84 -7.58
CA LYS A 17 5.47 -42.88 -6.46
C LYS A 17 5.39 -41.47 -7.01
N SER A 18 4.51 -40.65 -6.46
CA SER A 18 4.41 -39.24 -6.80
C SER A 18 4.33 -38.37 -5.55
N VAL A 19 4.73 -37.11 -5.71
CA VAL A 19 4.64 -36.09 -4.67
C VAL A 19 3.65 -35.04 -5.13
N GLN A 20 2.64 -34.76 -4.32
CA GLN A 20 1.69 -33.69 -4.58
C GLN A 20 1.82 -32.63 -3.52
N MET A 21 2.19 -31.40 -3.91
CA MET A 21 2.15 -30.27 -2.97
C MET A 21 0.70 -29.99 -2.56
N LYS A 22 0.49 -29.75 -1.26
CA LYS A 22 -0.79 -29.22 -0.80
C LYS A 22 -0.93 -27.77 -1.27
N PRO A 23 -2.12 -27.36 -1.75
CA PRO A 23 -2.36 -25.97 -2.10
C PRO A 23 -2.06 -25.05 -0.92
N ALA A 24 -1.30 -23.98 -1.16
CA ALA A 24 -1.16 -22.88 -0.23
C ALA A 24 -2.32 -21.89 -0.46
N PRO A 25 -2.94 -21.35 0.60
CA PRO A 25 -3.93 -20.30 0.44
C PRO A 25 -3.26 -19.05 -0.14
N LEU A 26 -3.87 -18.47 -1.16
CA LEU A 26 -3.48 -17.17 -1.70
C LEU A 26 -4.38 -16.09 -1.09
N LEU A 27 -3.81 -14.91 -0.82
CA LEU A 27 -4.60 -13.73 -0.50
C LEU A 27 -5.32 -13.25 -1.77
N PRO A 28 -6.48 -12.58 -1.65
CA PRO A 28 -7.12 -11.95 -2.80
C PRO A 28 -6.17 -11.01 -3.53
N THR A 29 -6.03 -11.17 -4.85
CA THR A 29 -5.05 -10.42 -5.66
C THR A 29 -5.17 -8.92 -5.47
N GLU A 30 -6.39 -8.38 -5.51
CA GLU A 30 -6.65 -6.94 -5.32
C GLU A 30 -6.10 -6.42 -3.97
N GLN A 31 -6.14 -7.24 -2.91
CA GLN A 31 -5.56 -6.84 -1.61
C GLN A 31 -4.04 -6.78 -1.68
N VAL A 32 -3.41 -7.73 -2.37
CA VAL A 32 -1.95 -7.76 -2.56
C VAL A 32 -1.50 -6.58 -3.42
N GLU A 33 -2.22 -6.27 -4.50
CA GLU A 33 -1.96 -5.11 -5.36
C GLU A 33 -2.12 -3.80 -4.58
N SER A 34 -3.20 -3.67 -3.80
CA SER A 34 -3.45 -2.50 -2.97
C SER A 34 -2.36 -2.34 -1.89
N ALA A 35 -1.89 -3.43 -1.30
CA ALA A 35 -0.79 -3.41 -0.36
C ALA A 35 0.54 -3.02 -1.04
N ALA A 36 0.85 -3.60 -2.19
CA ALA A 36 2.03 -3.29 -2.99
C ALA A 36 2.08 -1.80 -3.38
N ALA A 37 0.94 -1.22 -3.76
CA ALA A 37 0.85 0.20 -4.07
C ALA A 37 1.17 1.09 -2.87
N ARG A 38 0.80 0.70 -1.65
CA ARG A 38 1.08 1.46 -0.42
C ARG A 38 2.55 1.40 -0.01
N VAL A 39 3.21 0.25 -0.19
CA VAL A 39 4.63 0.09 0.12
C VAL A 39 5.55 0.42 -1.06
N ARG A 40 5.01 0.80 -2.22
CA ARG A 40 5.80 1.19 -3.40
C ARG A 40 6.95 2.17 -3.09
N PRO A 41 6.76 3.20 -2.26
CA PRO A 41 7.85 4.13 -1.96
C PRO A 41 9.05 3.50 -1.22
N LEU A 42 8.86 2.31 -0.63
CA LEU A 42 9.91 1.55 0.05
C LEU A 42 10.73 0.73 -0.94
N PHE A 43 10.18 0.39 -2.11
CA PHE A 43 10.87 -0.35 -3.16
C PHE A 43 11.75 0.53 -4.07
N LEU A 44 11.38 1.81 -4.23
CA LEU A 44 12.04 2.70 -5.17
C LEU A 44 13.04 3.59 -4.44
N LYS A 45 14.34 3.34 -4.66
CA LYS A 45 15.43 4.07 -3.99
C LYS A 45 15.40 5.58 -4.24
N GLU A 46 14.88 5.98 -5.40
CA GLU A 46 14.72 7.37 -5.80
C GLU A 46 13.68 8.09 -4.93
N ASP A 47 12.66 7.39 -4.44
CA ASP A 47 11.59 7.99 -3.64
C ASP A 47 12.14 8.56 -2.32
N GLY A 48 11.67 9.75 -1.95
CA GLY A 48 12.18 10.50 -0.79
C GLY A 48 12.05 9.75 0.55
N VAL A 49 11.09 8.82 0.63
CA VAL A 49 10.75 8.05 1.83
C VAL A 49 11.27 6.60 1.79
N HIS A 50 12.16 6.27 0.85
CA HIS A 50 12.77 4.94 0.78
C HIS A 50 13.43 4.55 2.10
N TYR A 51 13.25 3.28 2.51
CA TYR A 51 13.64 2.81 3.85
C TYR A 51 15.10 3.11 4.19
N ASP A 52 16.05 2.95 3.25
CA ASP A 52 17.46 3.21 3.54
C ASP A 52 17.70 4.67 3.97
N LYS A 53 16.95 5.64 3.43
CA LYS A 53 17.09 7.06 3.80
C LYS A 53 16.65 7.28 5.24
N VAL A 54 15.51 6.69 5.61
CA VAL A 54 14.96 6.76 6.97
C VAL A 54 15.88 6.05 7.96
N LEU A 55 16.32 4.82 7.66
CA LEU A 55 17.20 4.06 8.55
C LEU A 55 18.60 4.70 8.69
N ASN A 56 19.10 5.38 7.67
CA ASN A 56 20.34 6.16 7.79
C ASN A 56 20.18 7.31 8.79
N ALA A 57 19.09 8.07 8.69
CA ALA A 57 18.81 9.14 9.65
C ALA A 57 18.65 8.59 11.09
N LEU A 58 17.94 7.48 11.25
CA LEU A 58 17.80 6.82 12.55
C LEU A 58 19.14 6.33 13.09
N ALA A 59 20.01 5.76 12.26
CA ALA A 59 21.35 5.31 12.67
C ALA A 59 22.22 6.46 13.19
N GLU A 60 22.09 7.65 12.60
CA GLU A 60 22.76 8.87 13.08
C GLU A 60 22.22 9.33 14.43
N ILE A 61 20.89 9.38 14.58
CA ILE A 61 20.20 9.75 15.83
C ILE A 61 20.60 8.82 16.98
N VAL A 62 20.59 7.51 16.73
CA VAL A 62 20.88 6.49 17.76
C VAL A 62 22.37 6.15 17.85
N SER A 63 23.25 6.99 17.29
CA SER A 63 24.69 6.71 17.16
C SER A 63 25.41 6.47 18.48
N ALA A 64 24.86 6.92 19.61
CA ALA A 64 25.40 6.66 20.95
C ALA A 64 24.95 5.32 21.57
N SER A 65 23.91 4.67 21.03
CA SER A 65 23.32 3.45 21.58
C SER A 65 23.62 2.23 20.71
N SER A 66 24.42 1.30 21.22
CA SER A 66 24.76 0.05 20.50
C SER A 66 23.55 -0.85 20.27
N GLU A 67 22.60 -0.87 21.21
CA GLU A 67 21.35 -1.63 21.11
C GLU A 67 20.48 -1.12 19.97
N HIS A 68 20.16 0.18 19.95
CA HIS A 68 19.34 0.76 18.89
C HIS A 68 20.02 0.68 17.52
N LYS A 69 21.36 0.80 17.44
CA LYS A 69 22.11 0.54 16.19
C LYS A 69 21.88 -0.87 15.67
N LYS A 70 21.91 -1.87 16.56
CA LYS A 70 21.65 -3.26 16.20
C LYS A 70 20.23 -3.41 15.68
N GLU A 71 19.26 -2.79 16.35
CA GLU A 71 17.86 -2.81 15.92
C GLU A 71 17.66 -2.18 14.54
N VAL A 72 18.30 -1.03 14.26
CA VAL A 72 18.27 -0.38 12.93
C VAL A 72 18.85 -1.30 11.85
N GLU A 73 19.95 -2.00 12.12
CA GLU A 73 20.54 -2.94 11.15
C GLU A 73 19.70 -4.21 10.97
N GLU A 74 19.03 -4.69 12.02
CA GLU A 74 18.05 -5.77 11.91
C GLU A 74 16.87 -5.36 11.02
N LEU A 75 16.33 -4.15 11.21
CA LEU A 75 15.29 -3.59 10.33
C LEU A 75 15.78 -3.49 8.88
N ARG A 76 17.01 -3.00 8.68
CA ARG A 76 17.62 -2.91 7.35
C ARG A 76 17.72 -4.29 6.69
N SER A 77 18.07 -5.32 7.46
CA SER A 77 18.12 -6.69 6.98
C SER A 77 16.73 -7.19 6.53
N LYS A 78 15.67 -6.88 7.28
CA LYS A 78 14.29 -7.25 6.93
C LYS A 78 13.85 -6.63 5.60
N PHE A 79 14.09 -5.33 5.41
CA PHE A 79 13.86 -4.66 4.13
C PHE A 79 14.65 -5.30 2.99
N ARG A 80 15.95 -5.50 3.17
CA ARG A 80 16.80 -6.14 2.16
C ARG A 80 16.39 -7.57 1.82
N ILE A 81 15.80 -8.32 2.74
CA ILE A 81 15.27 -9.66 2.48
C ILE A 81 14.00 -9.57 1.64
N ALA A 82 13.14 -8.58 1.90
CA ALA A 82 11.89 -8.37 1.19
C ALA A 82 12.10 -7.78 -0.22
N ASP A 83 13.07 -6.86 -0.38
CA ASP A 83 13.39 -6.19 -1.64
C ASP A 83 13.77 -7.20 -2.75
N PRO A 84 13.01 -7.26 -3.87
CA PRO A 84 13.35 -8.08 -5.01
C PRO A 84 14.72 -7.80 -5.65
N ASP A 85 15.26 -6.60 -5.44
CA ASP A 85 16.46 -6.12 -6.14
C ASP A 85 17.72 -6.30 -5.32
N TYR A 86 17.62 -6.35 -3.99
CA TYR A 86 18.78 -6.55 -3.14
C TYR A 86 19.41 -7.96 -3.29
N PRO A 87 20.75 -8.10 -3.38
CA PRO A 87 21.78 -7.06 -3.38
C PRO A 87 22.21 -6.55 -4.77
N ASN A 88 21.66 -7.14 -5.84
CA ASN A 88 22.18 -6.99 -7.20
C ASN A 88 21.64 -5.74 -7.94
N GLY A 89 20.61 -5.09 -7.39
CA GLY A 89 19.87 -3.99 -8.01
C GLY A 89 18.96 -4.46 -9.14
N ARG A 90 18.41 -3.48 -9.86
CA ARG A 90 17.56 -3.74 -11.03
C ARG A 90 18.35 -4.52 -12.11
N PRO A 91 17.77 -5.61 -12.66
CA PRO A 91 18.41 -6.38 -13.72
C PRO A 91 18.62 -5.52 -14.97
N LYS A 92 19.71 -5.81 -15.70
CA LYS A 92 20.11 -5.10 -16.94
C LYS A 92 20.13 -5.98 -18.18
N ALA A 93 19.97 -7.29 -18.02
CA ALA A 93 19.98 -8.26 -19.10
C ALA A 93 19.02 -9.41 -18.76
N PRO A 94 18.41 -10.07 -19.76
CA PRO A 94 17.54 -11.21 -19.55
C PRO A 94 18.25 -12.33 -18.78
N ARG A 95 17.46 -13.11 -18.04
CA ARG A 95 17.95 -14.26 -17.27
C ARG A 95 18.76 -15.23 -18.16
N SER A 96 19.97 -15.54 -17.74
CA SER A 96 20.89 -16.46 -18.42
C SER A 96 20.99 -17.84 -17.73
N GLU A 97 20.64 -17.96 -16.45
CA GLU A 97 20.76 -19.19 -15.66
C GLU A 97 19.45 -19.97 -15.58
N PRO A 98 19.49 -21.30 -15.36
CA PRO A 98 18.29 -22.15 -15.32
C PRO A 98 17.50 -22.08 -14.00
N SER A 99 18.12 -21.70 -12.87
CA SER A 99 17.41 -21.50 -11.60
C SER A 99 16.81 -20.09 -11.49
N ILE A 100 15.75 -19.94 -10.70
CA ILE A 100 15.15 -18.65 -10.38
C ILE A 100 14.96 -18.52 -8.87
N SER A 101 15.33 -17.37 -8.32
CA SER A 101 15.14 -17.05 -6.91
C SER A 101 13.72 -16.58 -6.62
N ASN A 102 13.27 -16.72 -5.37
CA ASN A 102 11.96 -16.20 -4.93
C ASN A 102 11.82 -14.69 -5.17
N LYS A 103 12.93 -13.94 -5.08
CA LYS A 103 12.99 -12.50 -5.35
C LYS A 103 12.77 -12.17 -6.81
N GLU A 104 13.39 -12.93 -7.71
CA GLU A 104 13.17 -12.79 -9.15
C GLU A 104 11.74 -13.13 -9.54
N MET A 105 11.14 -14.17 -8.94
CA MET A 105 9.72 -14.50 -9.11
C MET A 105 8.81 -13.36 -8.62
N ALA A 106 9.09 -12.81 -7.43
CA ALA A 106 8.35 -11.68 -6.88
C ALA A 106 8.47 -10.44 -7.78
N GLY A 107 9.68 -10.13 -8.24
CA GLY A 107 9.96 -9.00 -9.12
C GLY A 107 9.33 -9.13 -10.51
N ALA A 108 9.22 -10.35 -11.05
CA ALA A 108 8.52 -10.61 -12.31
C ALA A 108 7.03 -10.20 -12.23
N TRP A 109 6.38 -10.49 -11.10
CA TRP A 109 5.00 -10.05 -10.88
C TRP A 109 4.92 -8.57 -10.51
N LEU A 110 5.64 -8.14 -9.47
CA LEU A 110 5.56 -6.76 -8.95
C LEU A 110 5.95 -5.72 -10.00
N TYR A 111 7.08 -5.89 -10.67
CA TYR A 111 7.57 -4.89 -11.63
C TYR A 111 7.24 -5.23 -13.08
N GLY A 112 7.22 -6.53 -13.41
CA GLY A 112 6.91 -6.97 -14.76
C GLY A 112 5.42 -6.89 -15.10
N HIS A 113 4.54 -7.30 -14.19
CA HIS A 113 3.09 -7.35 -14.47
C HIS A 113 2.30 -6.21 -13.83
N LEU A 114 2.61 -5.82 -12.59
CA LEU A 114 1.77 -4.89 -11.83
C LEU A 114 2.19 -3.42 -11.93
N LEU A 115 3.40 -3.06 -11.50
CA LEU A 115 3.76 -1.66 -11.19
C LEU A 115 4.31 -0.89 -12.40
N HIS A 116 5.10 -1.52 -13.25
CA HIS A 116 5.94 -0.81 -14.24
C HIS A 116 5.90 -1.38 -15.65
N GLU A 117 5.12 -2.44 -15.89
CA GLU A 117 5.07 -3.15 -17.17
C GLU A 117 6.50 -3.41 -17.73
N ASP A 118 7.44 -3.83 -16.89
CA ASP A 118 8.84 -4.06 -17.26
C ASP A 118 9.02 -5.40 -18.02
N GLU A 119 9.27 -5.34 -19.33
CA GLU A 119 9.48 -6.53 -20.19
C GLU A 119 10.62 -7.41 -19.70
N LEU A 120 11.71 -6.81 -19.24
CA LEU A 120 12.87 -7.55 -18.76
C LEU A 120 12.50 -8.34 -17.49
N ARG A 121 11.73 -7.74 -16.58
CA ARG A 121 11.22 -8.44 -15.39
C ARG A 121 10.23 -9.52 -15.75
N ARG A 122 9.33 -9.27 -16.71
CA ARG A 122 8.38 -10.31 -17.17
C ARG A 122 9.10 -11.53 -17.71
N SER A 123 10.24 -11.37 -18.37
CA SER A 123 10.97 -12.52 -18.94
C SER A 123 11.45 -13.50 -17.87
N TYR A 124 11.58 -13.07 -16.62
CA TYR A 124 12.02 -13.91 -15.50
C TYR A 124 10.90 -14.86 -15.06
N GLY A 125 9.63 -14.46 -15.24
CA GLY A 125 8.46 -15.30 -14.98
C GLY A 125 8.18 -16.37 -16.06
N LYS A 126 9.01 -16.47 -17.12
CA LYS A 126 8.75 -17.40 -18.22
C LYS A 126 8.78 -18.85 -17.73
N GLY A 127 7.64 -19.55 -17.86
CA GLY A 127 7.48 -20.93 -17.41
C GLY A 127 7.05 -21.06 -15.95
N ILE A 128 6.73 -19.95 -15.28
CA ILE A 128 6.25 -19.90 -13.90
C ILE A 128 4.78 -19.50 -13.92
N SER A 129 3.99 -20.12 -13.05
CA SER A 129 2.56 -19.80 -12.93
C SER A 129 2.35 -18.39 -12.33
N ALA A 130 1.25 -17.74 -12.69
CA ALA A 130 0.90 -16.44 -12.11
C ALA A 130 0.69 -16.54 -10.59
N GLU A 131 0.14 -17.66 -10.12
CA GLU A 131 -0.09 -17.99 -8.72
C GLU A 131 1.21 -18.09 -7.92
N GLU A 132 2.24 -18.73 -8.48
CA GLU A 132 3.54 -18.85 -7.82
C GLU A 132 4.27 -17.51 -7.76
N MET A 133 4.17 -16.69 -8.81
CA MET A 133 4.73 -15.34 -8.77
C MET A 133 3.98 -14.45 -7.77
N LEU A 134 2.64 -14.52 -7.75
CA LEU A 134 1.79 -13.80 -6.78
C LEU A 134 2.12 -14.22 -5.34
N LEU A 135 2.31 -15.52 -5.09
CA LEU A 135 2.69 -16.02 -3.76
C LEU A 135 4.02 -15.42 -3.29
N ASN A 136 5.02 -15.35 -4.17
CA ASN A 136 6.32 -14.77 -3.81
C ASN A 136 6.26 -13.24 -3.70
N ALA A 137 5.52 -12.56 -4.57
CA ALA A 137 5.23 -11.13 -4.44
C ALA A 137 4.53 -10.81 -3.12
N THR A 138 3.55 -11.62 -2.71
CA THR A 138 2.84 -11.49 -1.43
C THR A 138 3.82 -11.52 -0.25
N LYS A 139 4.81 -12.45 -0.27
CA LYS A 139 5.83 -12.51 0.78
C LYS A 139 6.67 -11.24 0.84
N THR A 140 7.10 -10.73 -0.31
CA THR A 140 7.84 -9.47 -0.40
C THR A 140 7.01 -8.31 0.16
N VAL A 141 5.77 -8.14 -0.31
CA VAL A 141 4.89 -7.04 0.13
C VAL A 141 4.60 -7.12 1.63
N CYS A 142 4.27 -8.29 2.16
CA CYS A 142 4.06 -8.46 3.59
C CYS A 142 5.34 -8.23 4.41
N GLY A 143 6.51 -8.64 3.88
CA GLY A 143 7.80 -8.39 4.52
C GLY A 143 8.10 -6.90 4.66
N GLU A 144 7.88 -6.13 3.58
CA GLU A 144 7.99 -4.67 3.58
C GLU A 144 7.03 -4.02 4.58
N MET A 145 5.76 -4.44 4.56
CA MET A 145 4.75 -3.91 5.49
C MET A 145 5.15 -4.13 6.95
N LEU A 146 5.62 -5.33 7.30
CA LEU A 146 6.06 -5.64 8.65
C LEU A 146 7.30 -4.84 9.05
N ALA A 147 8.30 -4.73 8.16
CA ALA A 147 9.49 -3.92 8.41
C ALA A 147 9.15 -2.43 8.59
N ALA A 148 8.20 -1.91 7.82
CA ALA A 148 7.71 -0.53 7.95
C ALA A 148 7.00 -0.30 9.29
N ILE A 149 6.11 -1.21 9.70
CA ILE A 149 5.42 -1.14 11.00
C ILE A 149 6.43 -1.20 12.15
N GLU A 150 7.39 -2.11 12.10
CA GLU A 150 8.42 -2.19 13.14
C GLU A 150 9.31 -0.94 13.18
N THR A 151 9.61 -0.35 12.03
CA THR A 151 10.33 0.93 11.94
C THR A 151 9.53 2.06 12.58
N LEU A 152 8.20 2.11 12.36
CA LEU A 152 7.31 3.05 13.04
C LEU A 152 7.35 2.87 14.56
N HIS A 153 7.25 1.63 15.05
CA HIS A 153 7.34 1.37 16.49
C HIS A 153 8.69 1.78 17.09
N LEU A 154 9.79 1.64 16.36
CA LEU A 154 11.09 2.17 16.80
C LEU A 154 11.05 3.70 16.89
N ILE A 155 10.54 4.38 15.86
CA ILE A 155 10.38 5.84 15.85
C ILE A 155 9.54 6.31 17.04
N GLU A 156 8.38 5.69 17.29
CA GLU A 156 7.51 6.02 18.42
C GLU A 156 8.23 5.88 19.76
N ARG A 157 8.99 4.80 19.98
CA ARG A 157 9.77 4.63 21.23
C ARG A 157 10.88 5.67 21.37
N LEU A 158 11.54 6.04 20.27
CA LEU A 158 12.56 7.10 20.29
C LEU A 158 11.94 8.47 20.59
N VAL A 159 10.72 8.73 20.10
CA VAL A 159 9.97 9.95 20.41
C VAL A 159 9.55 9.99 21.88
N VAL A 160 8.95 8.92 22.39
CA VAL A 160 8.51 8.80 23.79
C VAL A 160 9.69 8.91 24.76
N SER A 161 10.86 8.39 24.40
CA SER A 161 12.07 8.51 25.23
C SER A 161 12.78 9.87 25.14
N GLY A 162 12.32 10.78 24.28
CA GLY A 162 12.93 12.07 24.03
C GLY A 162 14.21 12.03 23.18
N SER A 163 14.55 10.86 22.62
CA SER A 163 15.73 10.67 21.75
C SER A 163 15.50 11.23 20.34
N LEU A 164 14.25 11.40 19.93
CA LEU A 164 13.85 11.94 18.64
C LEU A 164 12.74 12.99 18.82
N GLY A 165 13.00 14.22 18.40
CA GLY A 165 11.99 15.29 18.41
C GLY A 165 11.21 15.32 17.10
N LEU A 166 9.94 14.90 17.14
CA LEU A 166 9.00 15.00 16.02
C LEU A 166 7.69 15.66 16.47
N PRO A 167 7.02 16.47 15.63
CA PRO A 167 5.69 16.99 15.94
C PRO A 167 4.66 15.89 16.13
N GLU A 168 3.82 16.00 17.16
CA GLU A 168 2.73 15.05 17.47
C GLU A 168 1.72 14.91 16.32
N GLU A 169 1.47 16.01 15.60
CA GLU A 169 0.57 16.05 14.44
C GLU A 169 0.93 15.03 13.34
N LEU A 170 2.20 14.59 13.25
CA LEU A 170 2.61 13.58 12.28
C LEU A 170 2.01 12.19 12.56
N PHE A 171 1.68 11.91 13.83
CA PHE A 171 1.09 10.64 14.26
C PHE A 171 -0.44 10.67 14.29
N GLU A 172 -1.03 11.86 14.45
CA GLU A 172 -2.49 12.02 14.56
C GLU A 172 -3.17 12.32 13.23
N LYS A 173 -2.45 12.93 12.28
CA LYS A 173 -3.02 13.33 10.99
C LYS A 173 -3.52 12.11 10.22
N ARG A 174 -4.84 12.05 10.02
CA ARG A 174 -5.47 11.02 9.20
C ARG A 174 -5.07 11.20 7.72
N VAL A 175 -4.42 10.17 7.18
CA VAL A 175 -4.03 10.08 5.77
C VAL A 175 -4.81 9.00 5.01
N THR A 176 -5.70 8.28 5.70
CA THR A 176 -6.54 7.24 5.13
C THR A 176 -8.01 7.68 5.14
N VAL A 177 -8.71 7.38 4.04
CA VAL A 177 -10.15 7.59 3.93
C VAL A 177 -10.84 6.39 4.57
N THR A 178 -11.56 6.63 5.68
CA THR A 178 -12.41 5.62 6.33
C THR A 178 -13.89 5.83 6.03
N ALA A 179 -14.23 6.97 5.42
CA ALA A 179 -15.59 7.27 4.99
C ALA A 179 -16.02 6.27 3.91
N LYS A 180 -17.24 5.75 4.06
CA LYS A 180 -17.86 4.86 3.07
C LYS A 180 -18.66 5.62 2.01
N GLU A 181 -18.91 6.88 2.29
CA GLU A 181 -19.68 7.79 1.45
C GLU A 181 -18.94 9.14 1.43
N TRP A 182 -18.96 9.80 0.29
CA TRP A 182 -18.53 11.18 0.17
C TRP A 182 -19.77 12.06 0.15
N ALA A 183 -19.88 12.95 1.15
CA ALA A 183 -20.89 13.99 1.18
C ALA A 183 -20.16 15.34 1.14
N PRO A 184 -20.44 16.22 0.17
CA PRO A 184 -19.91 17.57 0.21
C PRO A 184 -20.48 18.30 1.42
N THR A 185 -19.61 18.94 2.20
CA THR A 185 -19.99 19.54 3.50
C THR A 185 -20.95 20.71 3.35
N VAL A 186 -20.86 21.48 2.25
CA VAL A 186 -21.77 22.58 1.90
C VAL A 186 -21.74 22.76 0.38
N VAL A 187 -22.90 22.68 -0.25
CA VAL A 187 -23.09 23.07 -1.66
C VAL A 187 -24.34 23.91 -1.72
N ASN A 188 -24.21 25.15 -2.18
CA ASN A 188 -25.36 25.94 -2.56
C ASN A 188 -25.64 25.62 -4.03
N VAL A 189 -26.87 25.21 -4.33
CA VAL A 189 -27.30 24.90 -5.69
C VAL A 189 -28.25 26.00 -6.11
N TYR A 190 -28.00 26.60 -7.26
CA TYR A 190 -28.82 27.69 -7.78
C TYR A 190 -29.42 27.30 -9.13
N VAL A 191 -30.59 27.86 -9.45
CA VAL A 191 -31.26 27.71 -10.73
C VAL A 191 -31.63 29.05 -11.33
N ALA A 192 -31.73 29.06 -12.66
CA ALA A 192 -32.20 30.17 -13.44
C ALA A 192 -33.00 29.65 -14.65
N ASP A 193 -33.77 30.53 -15.29
CA ASP A 193 -34.53 30.19 -16.48
C ASP A 193 -33.62 29.77 -17.65
N VAL A 194 -34.15 28.91 -18.52
CA VAL A 194 -33.44 28.44 -19.72
C VAL A 194 -33.08 29.62 -20.62
N GLY A 195 -31.77 29.78 -20.89
CA GLY A 195 -31.23 30.88 -21.67
C GLY A 195 -30.52 31.94 -20.83
N THR A 196 -30.61 31.88 -19.50
CA THR A 196 -29.79 32.71 -18.61
C THR A 196 -28.31 32.40 -18.81
N PRO A 197 -27.44 33.39 -19.04
CA PRO A 197 -26.01 33.17 -19.18
C PRO A 197 -25.42 32.48 -17.95
N MET A 198 -24.59 31.45 -18.19
CA MET A 198 -23.82 30.82 -17.12
C MET A 198 -22.80 31.81 -16.56
N PRO A 199 -22.55 31.82 -15.24
CA PRO A 199 -21.46 32.57 -14.64
C PRO A 199 -20.13 32.15 -15.25
N SER A 200 -19.24 33.11 -15.42
CA SER A 200 -17.92 32.89 -16.01
C SER A 200 -16.89 32.39 -14.99
N SER A 201 -17.20 32.49 -13.68
CA SER A 201 -16.36 32.04 -12.57
C SER A 201 -17.19 31.53 -11.39
N LEU A 202 -16.61 30.61 -10.60
CA LEU A 202 -17.19 30.11 -9.35
C LEU A 202 -17.21 31.15 -8.21
N THR A 203 -16.46 32.25 -8.38
CA THR A 203 -16.42 33.36 -7.40
C THR A 203 -17.26 34.55 -7.83
N GLU A 204 -17.86 34.48 -9.02
CA GLU A 204 -18.75 35.52 -9.53
C GLU A 204 -20.02 35.53 -8.69
N GLN A 205 -20.43 36.72 -8.24
CA GLN A 205 -21.69 36.84 -7.53
C GLN A 205 -22.82 36.62 -8.52
N LEU A 206 -23.68 35.64 -8.24
CA LEU A 206 -24.79 35.32 -9.11
C LEU A 206 -25.77 36.51 -9.18
N GLY A 207 -26.21 36.84 -10.40
CA GLY A 207 -27.20 37.88 -10.63
C GLY A 207 -28.58 37.49 -10.09
N SER A 208 -29.51 38.45 -10.07
CA SER A 208 -30.88 38.26 -9.57
C SER A 208 -31.69 37.20 -10.32
N ASP A 209 -31.26 36.81 -11.51
CA ASP A 209 -31.89 35.77 -12.33
C ASP A 209 -31.61 34.36 -11.81
N TRP A 210 -30.66 34.23 -10.87
CA TRP A 210 -30.33 32.99 -10.19
C TRP A 210 -30.99 32.96 -8.80
N SER A 211 -31.70 31.88 -8.50
CA SER A 211 -32.34 31.63 -7.20
C SER A 211 -31.77 30.38 -6.58
N ASP A 212 -31.70 30.32 -5.24
CA ASP A 212 -31.35 29.07 -4.56
C ASP A 212 -32.38 27.97 -4.91
N VAL A 213 -31.91 26.75 -5.16
CA VAL A 213 -32.76 25.59 -5.48
C VAL A 213 -33.83 25.37 -4.42
N TYR A 214 -33.48 25.55 -3.14
CA TYR A 214 -34.42 25.40 -2.05
C TYR A 214 -35.53 26.44 -2.12
N ASP A 215 -35.20 27.69 -2.46
CA ASP A 215 -36.21 28.74 -2.61
C ASP A 215 -37.06 28.54 -3.88
N ALA A 216 -36.44 28.07 -4.97
CA ALA A 216 -37.10 27.88 -6.27
C ALA A 216 -38.02 26.64 -6.31
N PHE A 217 -37.66 25.57 -5.60
CA PHE A 217 -38.36 24.28 -5.66
C PHE A 217 -38.75 23.72 -4.29
N GLY A 218 -38.57 24.50 -3.21
CA GLY A 218 -38.92 24.11 -1.85
C GLY A 218 -40.37 23.65 -1.79
N LEU A 219 -40.55 22.32 -1.77
CA LEU A 219 -41.78 21.67 -1.36
C LEU A 219 -42.19 22.30 -0.04
N GLY A 220 -43.41 22.83 0.01
CA GLY A 220 -43.88 23.72 1.06
C GLY A 220 -43.56 23.25 2.47
N GLN A 221 -43.45 24.23 3.36
CA GLN A 221 -43.50 24.10 4.82
C GLN A 221 -44.28 22.84 5.26
N ASP A 222 -43.59 21.74 5.54
CA ASP A 222 -43.98 20.66 6.46
C ASP A 222 -43.03 19.46 6.36
N SER A 223 -41.82 19.62 6.90
CA SER A 223 -41.12 18.55 7.63
C SER A 223 -39.78 19.08 8.12
N THR A 224 -39.79 19.69 9.29
CA THR A 224 -38.58 19.89 10.09
C THR A 224 -37.99 18.51 10.37
N PRO A 225 -36.76 18.17 9.92
CA PRO A 225 -36.07 17.04 10.52
C PRO A 225 -35.76 17.46 11.95
N GLN A 226 -36.40 16.83 12.93
CA GLN A 226 -35.91 16.90 14.29
C GLN A 226 -34.50 16.32 14.27
N ILE A 227 -33.51 17.20 14.44
CA ILE A 227 -32.17 16.78 14.85
C ILE A 227 -32.34 16.33 16.30
N GLU A 228 -32.75 15.07 16.50
CA GLU A 228 -32.65 14.44 17.80
C GLU A 228 -31.17 14.38 18.17
N GLY A 229 -30.88 14.96 19.33
CA GLY A 229 -29.54 15.08 19.86
C GLY A 229 -28.84 13.72 19.89
N ARG A 230 -27.76 13.61 19.12
CA ARG A 230 -26.70 12.66 19.48
C ARG A 230 -26.04 13.18 20.75
N ASN A 231 -26.54 12.66 21.88
CA ASN A 231 -25.73 12.47 23.07
C ASN A 231 -24.45 11.75 22.65
N VAL A 232 -23.32 12.36 22.97
CA VAL A 232 -22.00 11.78 22.87
C VAL A 232 -21.76 10.99 24.16
N PRO A 233 -21.66 9.65 24.14
CA PRO A 233 -20.72 8.92 24.96
C PRO A 233 -19.31 8.93 24.32
#